data_AF-A0A2V5K909-F1
#
_entry.id   AF-A0A2V5K909-F1
#
_cell.length_a   1.000
_cell.length_b   1.000
_cell.length_c   1.000
_cell.angle_alpha   90.00
_cell.angle_beta   90.00
_cell.angle_gamma   90.00
#
_symmetry.space_group_name_H-M   'P 1'
#
loop_
_entity.id
_entity.type
_entity.pdbx_description
1 polymer ?
#
loop_
_entity_poly.entity_id
_entity_poly.type
_entity_poly.pdbx_seq_one_letter_code
_entity_poly.pdbx_strand_id
1 'polypeptide(L)' 'MKRYLDAAENAARAAGKLLCQNFQQRQRVHAVAAHDIKLEI' A
#
# COMPACT_ATOMS: atom_id res chain seq x y z
N MET A 1 -3.10 30.86 -9.54
CA MET A 1 -3.09 30.09 -8.27
C MET A 1 -3.99 28.84 -8.26
N LYS A 2 -4.98 28.68 -9.15
CA LYS A 2 -5.86 27.47 -9.13
C LYS A 2 -5.18 26.18 -9.60
N ARG A 3 -4.33 26.28 -10.64
CA ARG A 3 -3.70 25.13 -11.31
C ARG A 3 -2.81 24.26 -10.41
N TYR A 4 -2.17 24.84 -9.39
CA TYR A 4 -1.36 24.08 -8.43
C TYR A 4 -2.22 23.33 -7.42
N LEU A 5 -3.36 23.90 -7.03
CA LEU A 5 -4.33 23.26 -6.15
C LEU A 5 -4.96 22.06 -6.87
N ASP A 6 -5.37 22.24 -8.12
CA ASP A 6 -5.93 21.17 -8.95
C ASP A 6 -4.91 20.04 -9.17
N ALA A 7 -3.64 20.38 -9.40
CA ALA A 7 -2.58 19.38 -9.52
C ALA A 7 -2.36 18.60 -8.22
N ALA A 8 -2.36 19.29 -7.07
CA ALA A 8 -2.20 18.66 -5.77
C ALA A 8 -3.39 17.76 -5.41
N GLU A 9 -4.62 18.19 -5.71
CA GLU A 9 -5.83 17.39 -5.47
C GLU A 9 -5.83 16.13 -6.35
N ASN A 10 -5.48 16.26 -7.62
CA ASN A 10 -5.39 15.12 -8.53
C ASN A 10 -4.28 14.14 -8.10
N ALA A 11 -3.13 14.64 -7.65
CA ALA A 11 -2.04 13.81 -7.14
C ALA A 11 -2.45 13.07 -5.86
N ALA A 12 -3.10 13.76 -4.91
CA ALA A 12 -3.60 13.16 -3.68
C ALA A 12 -4.66 12.07 -3.96
N ARG A 13 -5.57 12.32 -4.91
CA ARG A 13 -6.59 11.35 -5.33
C ARG A 13 -5.96 10.12 -6.00
N ALA A 14 -4.96 10.32 -6.86
CA ALA A 14 -4.24 9.22 -7.51
C ALA A 14 -3.46 8.37 -6.50
N ALA A 15 -2.75 9.02 -5.56
CA ALA A 15 -2.02 8.33 -4.50
C ALA A 15 -2.97 7.54 -3.58
N GLY A 16 -4.11 8.13 -3.19
CA GLY A 16 -5.12 7.45 -2.38
C GLY A 16 -5.70 6.22 -3.09
N LYS A 17 -5.96 6.30 -4.40
CA LYS A 17 -6.44 5.16 -5.19
C LYS A 17 -5.40 4.04 -5.27
N LEU A 18 -4.13 4.38 -5.48
CA LEU A 18 -3.03 3.41 -5.50
C LEU A 18 -2.84 2.76 -4.12
N LEU A 19 -2.89 3.52 -3.04
CA LEU A 19 -2.80 2.99 -1.68
C LEU A 19 -3.98 2.03 -1.42
N CYS A 20 -5.22 2.45 -1.67
CA CYS A 20 -6.37 1.55 -1.51
C CYS A 20 -6.22 0.26 -2.31
N GLN A 21 -5.78 0.33 -3.58
CA GLN A 21 -5.57 -0.88 -4.39
C GLN A 21 -4.48 -1.78 -3.81
N ASN A 22 -3.33 -1.23 -3.41
CA ASN A 22 -2.22 -2.01 -2.85
C ASN A 22 -2.50 -2.57 -1.45
N PHE A 23 -3.31 -1.88 -0.64
CA PHE A 23 -3.70 -2.34 0.69
C PHE A 23 -4.89 -3.33 0.65
N GLN A 24 -5.85 -3.13 -0.25
CA GLN A 24 -6.92 -4.11 -0.50
C GLN A 24 -6.37 -5.40 -1.11
N GLN A 25 -5.40 -5.25 -2.01
CA GLN A 25 -4.59 -6.35 -2.51
C GLN A 25 -3.57 -6.71 -1.44
N ARG A 26 -4.09 -7.15 -0.29
CA ARG A 26 -3.38 -7.72 0.86
C ARG A 26 -2.23 -8.51 0.28
N GLN A 27 -1.03 -7.93 0.26
CA GLN A 27 0.15 -8.67 -0.12
C GLN A 27 0.14 -9.81 0.87
N ARG A 28 -0.19 -11.02 0.39
CA ARG A 28 0.00 -12.24 1.14
C ARG A 28 1.51 -12.41 1.17
N VAL A 29 2.21 -11.46 1.81
CA VAL A 29 3.62 -11.57 2.15
C VAL A 29 3.66 -12.88 2.90
N HIS A 30 4.25 -13.88 2.27
CA HIS A 30 4.24 -15.28 2.62
C HIS A 30 4.05 -15.51 4.13
N ALA A 31 2.81 -15.55 4.61
CA ALA A 31 2.50 -15.92 5.99
C ALA A 31 2.86 -17.40 6.24
N VAL A 32 3.14 -18.13 5.15
CA VAL A 32 3.73 -19.46 5.11
C VAL A 32 5.20 -19.48 5.53
N ALA A 33 5.97 -18.39 5.39
CA ALA A 33 7.39 -18.39 5.77
C ALA A 33 7.62 -18.08 7.26
N ALA A 34 6.64 -17.49 7.96
CA ALA A 34 6.78 -17.13 9.36
C ALA A 34 6.46 -18.29 10.34
N HIS A 35 5.77 -19.33 9.89
CA HIS A 35 5.42 -20.49 10.75
C HIS A 35 6.47 -21.62 10.72
N ASP A 36 7.44 -21.56 9.80
CA ASP A 36 8.48 -22.60 9.64
C ASP A 36 9.88 -22.16 10.11
N ILE A 37 10.02 -20.96 10.67
CA ILE A 37 11.18 -20.67 11.52
C ILE A 37 10.91 -21.37 12.86
N LYS A 38 11.15 -22.68 12.87
CA LYS A 38 11.44 -23.41 14.10
C LYS A 38 12.59 -22.67 14.79
N LEU A 39 12.24 -21.85 15.76
CA LEU A 39 13.17 -21.43 16.80
C LEU A 39 13.45 -22.72 17.60
N GLU A 40 14.50 -23.46 17.22
CA GLU A 40 15.13 -24.39 18.15
C GLU A 40 15.77 -23.52 19.24
N ILE A 41 15.08 -23.46 20.39
CA ILE A 41 15.67 -23.09 21.68
C ILE A 41 16.03 -24.39 22.39
#